data_AF-A0A6N2V4N7-F1
#
_entry.id   AF-A0A6N2V4N7-F1
#
_cell.length_a   1.000
_cell.length_b   1.000
_cell.length_c   1.000
_cell.angle_alpha   90.00
_cell.angle_beta   90.00
_cell.angle_gamma   90.00
#
_symmetry.space_group_name_H-M   'P 1'
#
loop_
_entity.id
_entity.type
_entity.pdbx_description
1 polymer ?
#
loop_
_entity_poly.entity_id
_entity_poly.type
_entity_poly.pdbx_seq_one_letter_code
_entity_poly.pdbx_strand_id
1 'polypeptide(L)'
;MRNDIIFKRSVQFRDENKNSWTVDFEVYKEESTRINRETLQKFKQSFSVSVCGAGGMGAGQCYDHIIPRTEGQKKLLEFWNKYHLGGMSGGTIRQDEYLNGEQYVNDYNYFVELFKTYNEHYREQFDDISFQIIVKNFNISDAAIIQVRNVLYEKMRNNPIQYILGLSNKYFHTSSDYNVKCFFLAIKGLYVDNGYKYGNGWLSSPLPDNIEEIINNICDLVEEEETALTEELEAVFDMGEKGFVATEEIIQQVMDLRECDEDEAKRFVALGVHLGCTFGDLNDTFEECSYGEQLYCANGIDYYIGTEDELTNIASDRVHNDDEYAYLWREAVAAQRTTDSLSDWLNSIISEDGWCSVLNSWDGRYEEYKIAEEYICVCRS
;
A
#
# COMPACT_ATOMS: atom_id res chain seq x y z
N MET A 1 -9.64 -19.73 16.94
CA MET A 1 -8.59 -19.77 17.98
C MET A 1 -7.76 -18.51 17.79
N ARG A 2 -7.58 -17.67 18.82
CA ARG A 2 -6.55 -16.63 18.77
C ARG A 2 -5.22 -17.38 18.76
N ASN A 3 -4.44 -17.23 17.70
CA ASN A 3 -3.09 -17.75 17.71
C ASN A 3 -2.28 -16.90 18.69
N ASP A 4 -1.55 -17.53 19.59
CA ASP A 4 -0.72 -16.81 20.56
C ASP A 4 0.49 -16.20 19.82
N ILE A 5 0.69 -14.90 19.96
CA ILE A 5 1.89 -14.22 19.47
C ILE A 5 3.06 -14.68 20.34
N ILE A 6 4.05 -15.31 19.73
CA ILE A 6 5.27 -15.78 20.39
C ILE A 6 6.44 -14.82 20.23
N PHE A 7 6.40 -13.99 19.18
CA PHE A 7 7.39 -12.96 18.93
C PHE A 7 6.72 -11.77 18.22
N LYS A 8 7.11 -10.56 18.62
CA LYS A 8 6.71 -9.32 17.96
C LYS A 8 7.90 -8.37 17.91
N ARG A 9 8.12 -7.76 16.75
CA ARG A 9 9.12 -6.71 16.56
C ARG A 9 8.59 -5.69 15.55
N SER A 10 8.99 -4.44 15.71
CA SER A 10 8.61 -3.35 14.81
C SER A 10 9.85 -2.56 14.45
N VAL A 11 9.89 -1.99 13.26
CA VAL A 11 10.96 -1.09 12.82
C VAL A 11 10.36 0.08 12.05
N GLN A 12 10.92 1.27 12.24
CA GLN A 12 10.54 2.48 11.51
C GLN A 12 11.72 2.94 10.65
N PHE A 13 11.44 3.38 9.43
CA PHE A 13 12.47 3.88 8.50
C PHE A 13 11.91 4.83 7.46
N ARG A 14 12.79 5.59 6.80
CA ARG A 14 12.47 6.42 5.63
C ARG A 14 12.89 5.75 4.33
N ASP A 15 11.95 5.66 3.40
CA ASP A 15 12.21 5.11 2.06
C ASP A 15 12.97 6.13 1.17
N GLU A 16 13.25 5.77 -0.09
CA GLU A 16 13.97 6.63 -1.04
C GLU A 16 13.22 7.95 -1.33
N ASN A 17 11.89 7.94 -1.23
CA ASN A 17 11.05 9.12 -1.40
C ASN A 17 10.87 9.89 -0.09
N LYS A 18 11.60 9.52 0.96
CA LYS A 18 11.53 10.07 2.31
C LYS A 18 10.17 9.87 3.01
N ASN A 19 9.36 8.92 2.54
CA ASN A 19 8.16 8.53 3.29
C ASN A 19 8.58 7.74 4.52
N SER A 20 8.01 8.05 5.69
CA SER A 20 8.21 7.24 6.89
C SER A 20 7.28 6.04 6.88
N TRP A 21 7.87 4.86 7.14
CA TRP A 21 7.18 3.59 7.23
C TRP A 21 7.45 2.95 8.58
N THR A 22 6.40 2.45 9.22
CA THR A 22 6.47 1.51 10.34
C THR A 22 6.09 0.13 9.85
N VAL A 23 6.94 -0.87 10.09
CA VAL A 23 6.69 -2.27 9.72
C VAL A 23 6.68 -3.12 10.96
N ASP A 24 5.57 -3.82 11.19
CA ASP A 24 5.36 -4.75 12.29
C ASP A 24 5.51 -6.20 11.81
N PHE A 25 6.30 -6.97 12.55
CA PHE A 25 6.47 -8.40 12.41
C PHE A 25 5.83 -9.11 13.59
N GLU A 26 5.00 -10.11 13.30
CA GLU A 26 4.37 -10.93 14.32
C GLU A 26 4.52 -12.40 13.97
N VAL A 27 5.08 -13.18 14.89
CA VAL A 27 5.18 -14.64 14.77
C VAL A 27 4.14 -15.24 15.70
N TYR A 28 3.32 -16.11 15.12
CA TYR A 28 2.21 -16.76 15.79
C TYR A 28 2.51 -18.22 15.97
N LYS A 29 2.23 -18.76 17.16
CA LYS A 29 2.18 -20.20 17.34
C LYS A 29 1.02 -20.77 16.52
N GLU A 30 1.29 -21.81 15.74
CA GLU A 30 0.30 -22.46 14.88
C GLU A 30 0.57 -23.96 14.85
N GLU A 31 -0.43 -24.79 14.60
CA GLU A 31 -0.20 -26.17 14.17
C GLU A 31 -0.98 -26.42 12.90
N SER A 32 -0.30 -26.35 11.75
CA SER A 32 -0.92 -26.59 10.45
C SER A 32 -0.16 -27.60 9.62
N THR A 33 -0.90 -28.28 8.74
CA THR A 33 -0.34 -29.09 7.67
C THR A 33 -0.49 -28.33 6.37
N ARG A 34 0.64 -27.96 5.76
CA ARG A 34 0.71 -27.16 4.51
C ARG A 34 1.26 -28.01 3.38
N ILE A 35 1.16 -27.53 2.14
CA ILE A 35 1.73 -28.19 0.95
C ILE A 35 2.90 -27.35 0.48
N ASN A 36 4.07 -27.98 0.35
CA ASN A 36 5.28 -27.30 -0.08
C ASN A 36 5.20 -26.92 -1.57
N ARG A 37 5.50 -25.67 -1.91
CA ARG A 37 5.38 -25.14 -3.28
C ARG A 37 6.40 -25.69 -4.30
N GLU A 38 7.51 -26.24 -3.81
CA GLU A 38 8.57 -26.85 -4.63
C GLU A 38 8.33 -28.35 -4.83
N THR A 39 8.05 -29.06 -3.74
CA THR A 39 8.00 -30.53 -3.74
C THR A 39 6.58 -31.09 -3.85
N LEU A 40 5.56 -30.24 -3.64
CA LEU A 40 4.14 -30.61 -3.54
C LEU A 40 3.84 -31.62 -2.41
N GLN A 41 4.79 -31.86 -1.51
CA GLN A 41 4.62 -32.72 -0.35
C GLN A 41 3.99 -31.96 0.82
N LYS A 42 3.19 -32.69 1.62
CA LYS A 42 2.64 -32.14 2.86
C LYS A 42 3.75 -32.03 3.92
N PHE A 43 3.78 -30.92 4.64
CA PHE A 43 4.66 -30.72 5.79
C PHE A 43 3.89 -30.09 6.95
N LYS A 44 4.41 -30.27 8.17
CA LYS A 44 3.86 -29.63 9.36
C LYS A 44 4.61 -28.33 9.62
N GLN A 45 3.87 -27.28 9.95
CA GLN A 45 4.40 -25.99 10.35
C GLN A 45 3.88 -25.65 11.76
N SER A 46 4.79 -25.25 12.64
CA SER A 46 4.52 -24.97 14.06
C SER A 46 4.31 -23.47 14.38
N PHE A 47 4.44 -22.60 13.37
CA PHE A 47 4.26 -21.16 13.51
C PHE A 47 3.95 -20.50 12.17
N SER A 48 3.41 -19.28 12.19
CA SER A 48 3.25 -18.42 11.02
C SER A 48 3.80 -17.04 11.27
N VAL A 49 4.12 -16.34 10.18
CA VAL A 49 4.60 -14.97 10.19
C VAL A 49 3.54 -14.08 9.55
N SER A 50 3.20 -13.00 10.24
CA SER A 50 2.50 -11.85 9.68
C SER A 50 3.46 -10.68 9.63
N VAL A 51 3.30 -9.87 8.60
CA VAL A 51 4.03 -8.63 8.39
C VAL A 51 3.01 -7.62 7.88
N CYS A 52 2.94 -6.46 8.52
CA CYS A 52 2.11 -5.35 8.07
C CYS A 52 2.89 -4.06 8.18
N GLY A 53 2.57 -3.11 7.32
CA GLY A 53 3.19 -1.79 7.32
C GLY A 53 2.16 -0.69 7.36
N ALA A 54 2.59 0.48 7.79
CA ALA A 54 1.83 1.72 7.71
C ALA A 54 2.81 2.87 7.50
N GLY A 55 2.50 3.77 6.55
CA GLY A 55 3.40 4.86 6.19
C GLY A 55 2.97 5.57 4.92
N GLY A 56 3.42 6.81 4.73
CA GLY A 56 2.92 7.69 3.66
C GLY A 56 1.38 7.71 3.62
N MET A 57 0.79 7.12 2.59
CA MET A 57 -0.67 6.95 2.45
C MET A 57 -1.15 5.49 2.43
N GLY A 58 -0.27 4.53 2.76
CA GLY A 58 -0.54 3.10 2.71
C GLY A 58 -0.65 2.46 4.10
N ALA A 59 -1.48 1.42 4.22
CA ALA A 59 -1.55 0.57 5.40
C ALA A 59 -1.85 -0.89 5.04
N GLY A 60 -1.38 -1.82 5.88
CA GLY A 60 -1.58 -3.25 5.69
C GLY A 60 -0.52 -3.88 4.80
N GLN A 61 -0.91 -4.40 3.63
CA GLN A 61 -0.01 -5.02 2.65
C GLN A 61 0.53 -4.00 1.67
N CYS A 62 1.30 -3.04 2.18
CA CYS A 62 1.80 -1.89 1.41
C CYS A 62 3.26 -2.02 0.97
N TYR A 63 3.82 -3.24 0.97
CA TYR A 63 5.23 -3.47 0.65
C TYR A 63 5.61 -3.07 -0.78
N ASP A 64 4.64 -3.01 -1.70
CA ASP A 64 4.79 -2.58 -3.09
C ASP A 64 4.83 -1.05 -3.25
N HIS A 65 4.45 -0.30 -2.21
CA HIS A 65 4.55 1.16 -2.16
C HIS A 65 5.89 1.66 -1.57
N ILE A 66 6.67 0.77 -0.94
CA ILE A 66 7.95 1.11 -0.32
C ILE A 66 9.05 1.07 -1.37
N ILE A 67 9.74 2.19 -1.59
CA ILE A 67 10.91 2.25 -2.47
C ILE A 67 12.18 2.16 -1.61
N PRO A 68 12.86 1.00 -1.54
CA PRO A 68 13.94 0.82 -0.58
C PRO A 68 15.16 1.68 -0.92
N ARG A 69 15.58 2.50 0.04
CA ARG A 69 16.79 3.34 0.03
C ARG A 69 18.04 2.52 0.33
N THR A 70 17.93 1.57 1.27
CA THR A 70 19.09 0.87 1.86
C THR A 70 19.05 -0.65 1.66
N GLU A 71 20.15 -1.33 1.98
CA GLU A 71 20.22 -2.79 1.89
C GLU A 71 19.37 -3.47 2.97
N GLY A 72 19.28 -2.90 4.17
CA GLY A 72 18.35 -3.37 5.20
C GLY A 72 16.90 -3.33 4.73
N GLN A 73 16.48 -2.23 4.10
CA GLN A 73 15.12 -2.09 3.55
C GLN A 73 14.85 -3.09 2.42
N LYS A 74 15.80 -3.33 1.51
CA LYS A 74 15.66 -4.37 0.46
C LYS A 74 15.46 -5.76 1.07
N LYS A 75 16.28 -6.13 2.05
CA LYS A 75 16.15 -7.42 2.76
C LYS A 75 14.82 -7.54 3.50
N LEU A 76 14.33 -6.45 4.08
CA LEU A 76 13.03 -6.38 4.71
C LEU A 76 11.91 -6.71 3.72
N LEU A 77 11.91 -6.07 2.54
CA LEU A 77 10.88 -6.31 1.51
C LEU A 77 10.98 -7.73 0.93
N GLU A 78 12.19 -8.24 0.73
CA GLU A 78 12.42 -9.64 0.33
C GLU A 78 11.87 -10.62 1.37
N PHE A 79 12.12 -10.37 2.65
CA PHE A 79 11.58 -11.15 3.76
C PHE A 79 10.04 -11.11 3.76
N TRP A 80 9.46 -9.92 3.65
CA TRP A 80 8.01 -9.73 3.64
C TRP A 80 7.37 -10.54 2.51
N ASN A 81 7.82 -10.34 1.27
CA ASN A 81 7.31 -11.05 0.11
C ASN A 81 7.45 -12.57 0.24
N LYS A 82 8.55 -13.04 0.84
CA LYS A 82 8.84 -14.48 0.95
C LYS A 82 8.08 -15.18 2.08
N TYR A 83 7.93 -14.53 3.23
CA TYR A 83 7.51 -15.20 4.47
C TYR A 83 6.19 -14.72 5.04
N HIS A 84 5.64 -13.59 4.58
CA HIS A 84 4.29 -13.16 4.99
C HIS A 84 3.26 -14.26 4.70
N LEU A 85 2.46 -14.59 5.70
CA LEU A 85 1.50 -15.72 5.71
C LEU A 85 2.14 -17.10 5.43
N GLY A 86 3.45 -17.23 5.62
CA GLY A 86 4.22 -18.44 5.30
C GLY A 86 4.46 -18.64 3.81
N GLY A 87 4.61 -17.54 3.06
CA GLY A 87 4.89 -17.57 1.63
C GLY A 87 3.76 -18.22 0.83
N MET A 88 2.52 -17.93 1.23
CA MET A 88 1.35 -18.49 0.57
C MET A 88 1.28 -18.06 -0.89
N SER A 89 1.26 -19.03 -1.80
CA SER A 89 1.09 -18.79 -3.25
C SER A 89 -0.02 -19.66 -3.81
N GLY A 90 -0.73 -19.14 -4.83
CA GLY A 90 -1.68 -19.90 -5.62
C GLY A 90 -1.02 -20.85 -6.63
N GLY A 91 0.29 -20.72 -6.85
CA GLY A 91 1.07 -21.43 -7.87
C GLY A 91 2.34 -22.11 -7.36
N THR A 92 2.84 -23.07 -8.14
CA THR A 92 4.17 -23.66 -7.94
C THR A 92 5.26 -22.65 -8.31
N ILE A 93 6.52 -22.92 -7.94
CA ILE A 93 7.65 -22.05 -8.33
C ILE A 93 7.68 -21.82 -9.85
N ARG A 94 7.55 -22.87 -10.65
CA ARG A 94 7.60 -22.76 -12.12
C ARG A 94 6.44 -21.95 -12.70
N GLN A 95 5.26 -22.02 -12.07
CA GLN A 95 4.10 -21.22 -12.47
C GLN A 95 4.35 -19.74 -12.18
N ASP A 96 4.82 -19.43 -10.96
CA ASP A 96 5.11 -18.05 -10.55
C ASP A 96 6.30 -17.45 -11.34
N GLU A 97 7.36 -18.22 -11.58
CA GLU A 97 8.50 -17.82 -12.41
C GLU A 97 8.08 -17.42 -13.83
N TYR A 98 7.16 -18.18 -14.43
CA TYR A 98 6.63 -17.83 -15.74
C TYR A 98 5.78 -16.55 -15.67
N LEU A 99 4.80 -16.51 -14.76
CA LEU A 99 3.84 -15.41 -14.66
C LEU A 99 4.47 -14.07 -14.25
N ASN A 100 5.56 -14.09 -13.50
CA ASN A 100 6.31 -12.90 -13.09
C ASN A 100 7.48 -12.58 -14.04
N GLY A 101 7.73 -13.43 -15.03
CA GLY A 101 8.83 -13.28 -15.98
C GLY A 101 8.47 -12.47 -17.22
N GLU A 102 9.48 -11.89 -17.86
CA GLU A 102 9.34 -11.14 -19.11
C GLU A 102 8.69 -11.97 -20.23
N GLN A 103 8.93 -13.29 -20.23
CA GLN A 103 8.34 -14.20 -21.21
C GLN A 103 6.80 -14.17 -21.19
N TYR A 104 6.18 -14.08 -20.01
CA TYR A 104 4.71 -14.00 -19.93
C TYR A 104 4.18 -12.69 -20.50
N VAL A 105 4.85 -11.57 -20.21
CA VAL A 105 4.52 -10.25 -20.78
C VAL A 105 4.63 -10.30 -22.30
N ASN A 106 5.71 -10.89 -22.82
CA ASN A 106 5.94 -11.05 -24.26
C ASN A 106 4.89 -11.95 -24.92
N ASP A 107 4.53 -13.08 -24.30
CA ASP A 107 3.51 -13.98 -24.83
C ASP A 107 2.13 -13.29 -24.87
N TYR A 108 1.76 -12.55 -23.83
CA TYR A 108 0.51 -11.79 -23.77
C TYR A 108 0.46 -10.71 -24.86
N ASN A 109 1.50 -9.89 -24.97
CA ASN A 109 1.58 -8.84 -25.99
C ASN A 109 1.56 -9.44 -27.40
N TYR A 110 2.25 -10.55 -27.61
CA TYR A 110 2.24 -11.25 -28.89
C TYR A 110 0.86 -11.79 -29.26
N PHE A 111 0.11 -12.33 -28.30
CA PHE A 111 -1.28 -12.74 -28.52
C PHE A 111 -2.15 -11.56 -28.97
N VAL A 112 -2.03 -10.42 -28.28
CA VAL A 112 -2.76 -9.20 -28.61
C VAL A 112 -2.42 -8.75 -30.03
N GLU A 113 -1.13 -8.67 -30.36
CA GLU A 113 -0.67 -8.25 -31.68
C GLU A 113 -1.13 -9.19 -32.81
N LEU A 114 -1.16 -10.50 -32.53
CA LEU A 114 -1.57 -11.52 -33.49
C LEU A 114 -3.05 -11.39 -33.89
N PHE A 115 -3.92 -10.98 -32.95
CA PHE A 115 -5.37 -10.98 -33.16
C PHE A 115 -6.02 -9.59 -33.17
N LYS A 116 -5.31 -8.50 -32.87
CA LYS A 116 -5.91 -7.14 -32.84
C LYS A 116 -6.53 -6.73 -34.18
N THR A 117 -6.04 -7.24 -35.30
CA THR A 117 -6.54 -6.93 -36.65
C THR A 117 -7.74 -7.78 -37.06
N TYR A 118 -8.13 -8.79 -36.27
CA TYR A 118 -9.34 -9.56 -36.52
C TYR A 118 -10.55 -8.64 -36.41
N ASN A 119 -11.41 -8.67 -37.42
CA ASN A 119 -12.70 -7.98 -37.37
C ASN A 119 -13.65 -8.70 -36.40
N GLU A 120 -14.77 -8.05 -36.09
CA GLU A 120 -15.78 -8.55 -35.14
C GLU A 120 -16.22 -9.98 -35.45
N HIS A 121 -16.46 -10.30 -36.72
CA HIS A 121 -16.88 -11.62 -37.17
C HIS A 121 -15.87 -12.72 -36.79
N TYR A 122 -14.58 -12.52 -37.06
CA TYR A 122 -13.55 -13.50 -36.71
C TYR A 122 -13.30 -13.58 -35.22
N ARG A 123 -13.44 -12.47 -34.49
CA ARG A 123 -13.33 -12.47 -33.03
C ARG A 123 -14.47 -13.24 -32.38
N GLU A 124 -15.68 -13.20 -32.93
CA GLU A 124 -16.85 -13.89 -32.37
C GLU A 124 -16.80 -15.42 -32.58
N GLN A 125 -16.30 -15.89 -33.72
CA GLN A 125 -16.46 -17.29 -34.12
C GLN A 125 -15.47 -18.29 -33.49
N PHE A 126 -14.25 -17.87 -33.13
CA PHE A 126 -13.13 -18.72 -32.70
C PHE A 126 -13.23 -20.20 -33.15
N ASP A 127 -12.88 -20.43 -34.40
CA ASP A 127 -12.98 -21.73 -35.06
C ASP A 127 -11.69 -22.57 -34.92
N ASP A 128 -11.68 -23.77 -35.51
CA ASP A 128 -10.50 -24.64 -35.48
C ASP A 128 -9.29 -23.98 -36.15
N ILE A 129 -9.49 -23.15 -37.19
CA ILE A 129 -8.40 -22.39 -37.83
C ILE A 129 -7.76 -21.43 -36.84
N SER A 130 -8.57 -20.66 -36.11
CA SER A 130 -8.10 -19.74 -35.07
C SER A 130 -7.34 -20.48 -33.96
N PHE A 131 -7.84 -21.65 -33.55
CA PHE A 131 -7.13 -22.50 -32.61
C PHE A 131 -5.78 -23.01 -33.15
N GLN A 132 -5.72 -23.47 -34.41
CA GLN A 132 -4.47 -23.90 -35.05
C GLN A 132 -3.46 -22.76 -35.19
N ILE A 133 -3.91 -21.53 -35.42
CA ILE A 133 -3.06 -20.34 -35.41
C ILE A 133 -2.40 -20.18 -34.04
N ILE A 134 -3.16 -20.29 -32.94
CA ILE A 134 -2.59 -20.23 -31.58
C ILE A 134 -1.57 -21.37 -31.38
N VAL A 135 -1.96 -22.62 -31.69
CA VAL A 135 -1.08 -23.79 -31.52
C VAL A 135 0.26 -23.61 -32.24
N LYS A 136 0.22 -23.13 -33.49
CA LYS A 136 1.43 -22.91 -34.29
C LYS A 136 2.28 -21.74 -33.80
N ASN A 137 1.66 -20.58 -33.51
CA ASN A 137 2.42 -19.39 -33.16
C ASN A 137 3.03 -19.46 -31.75
N PHE A 138 2.40 -20.20 -30.83
CA PHE A 138 2.93 -20.42 -29.47
C PHE A 138 3.71 -21.73 -29.30
N ASN A 139 3.90 -22.51 -30.39
CA ASN A 139 4.55 -23.82 -30.37
C ASN A 139 3.99 -24.75 -29.27
N ILE A 140 2.66 -24.84 -29.19
CA ILE A 140 1.98 -25.61 -28.14
C ILE A 140 2.23 -27.09 -28.36
N SER A 141 2.79 -27.76 -27.35
CA SER A 141 3.01 -29.21 -27.40
C SER A 141 1.70 -29.99 -27.43
N ASP A 142 1.69 -31.17 -28.07
CA ASP A 142 0.51 -32.04 -28.12
C ASP A 142 -0.05 -32.37 -26.73
N ALA A 143 0.83 -32.54 -25.74
CA ALA A 143 0.45 -32.78 -24.35
C ALA A 143 -0.27 -31.58 -23.70
N ALA A 144 0.08 -30.35 -24.10
CA ALA A 144 -0.51 -29.12 -23.59
C ALA A 144 -1.86 -28.77 -24.27
N ILE A 145 -2.11 -29.24 -25.50
CA ILE A 145 -3.35 -28.96 -26.25
C ILE A 145 -4.61 -29.29 -25.44
N ILE A 146 -4.61 -30.44 -24.74
CA ILE A 146 -5.74 -30.86 -23.91
C ILE A 146 -5.98 -29.87 -22.76
N GLN A 147 -4.92 -29.42 -22.10
CA GLN A 147 -5.03 -28.43 -21.02
C GLN A 147 -5.57 -27.10 -21.54
N VAL A 148 -5.07 -26.64 -22.70
CA VAL A 148 -5.55 -25.40 -23.33
C VAL A 148 -7.03 -25.49 -23.62
N ARG A 149 -7.49 -26.57 -24.28
CA ARG A 149 -8.92 -26.76 -24.59
C ARG A 149 -9.79 -26.77 -23.34
N ASN A 150 -9.34 -27.43 -22.27
CA ASN A 150 -10.07 -27.44 -21.00
C ASN A 150 -10.16 -26.04 -20.38
N VAL A 151 -9.07 -25.27 -20.38
CA VAL A 151 -9.09 -23.88 -19.87
C VAL A 151 -10.01 -23.00 -20.71
N LEU A 152 -9.96 -23.11 -22.05
CA LEU A 152 -10.84 -22.35 -22.92
C LEU A 152 -12.31 -22.62 -22.60
N TYR A 153 -12.67 -23.90 -22.42
CA TYR A 153 -14.02 -24.31 -22.04
C TYR A 153 -14.44 -23.80 -20.66
N GLU A 154 -13.62 -24.02 -19.62
CA GLU A 154 -13.95 -23.69 -18.23
C GLU A 154 -13.93 -22.19 -17.93
N LYS A 155 -13.02 -21.43 -18.57
CA LYS A 155 -12.62 -20.09 -18.12
C LYS A 155 -12.89 -19.00 -19.14
N MET A 156 -12.96 -19.33 -20.43
CA MET A 156 -13.00 -18.33 -21.52
C MET A 156 -14.15 -18.54 -22.51
N ARG A 157 -15.16 -19.35 -22.15
CA ARG A 157 -16.32 -19.64 -23.01
C ARG A 157 -15.93 -20.13 -24.42
N ASN A 158 -14.85 -20.90 -24.49
CA ASN A 158 -14.20 -21.39 -25.71
C ASN A 158 -13.64 -20.32 -26.65
N ASN A 159 -13.56 -19.04 -26.27
CA ASN A 159 -13.09 -17.99 -27.17
C ASN A 159 -12.09 -17.05 -26.48
N PRO A 160 -10.78 -17.36 -26.52
CA PRO A 160 -9.76 -16.54 -25.86
C PRO A 160 -9.58 -15.18 -26.54
N ILE A 161 -9.84 -15.08 -27.84
CA ILE A 161 -9.70 -13.84 -28.61
C ILE A 161 -10.75 -12.84 -28.14
N GLN A 162 -12.02 -13.23 -28.16
CA GLN A 162 -13.11 -12.41 -27.66
C GLN A 162 -12.97 -12.13 -26.16
N TYR A 163 -12.51 -13.12 -25.38
CA TYR A 163 -12.29 -12.92 -23.94
C TYR A 163 -11.28 -11.78 -23.70
N ILE A 164 -10.10 -11.82 -24.31
CA ILE A 164 -9.05 -10.82 -24.04
C ILE A 164 -9.34 -9.49 -24.76
N LEU A 165 -9.63 -9.54 -26.06
CA LEU A 165 -9.70 -8.36 -26.93
C LEU A 165 -11.11 -7.77 -27.06
N GLY A 166 -12.15 -8.48 -26.63
CA GLY A 166 -13.54 -8.09 -26.88
C GLY A 166 -13.95 -8.12 -28.35
N LEU A 167 -15.21 -7.78 -28.61
CA LEU A 167 -15.77 -7.63 -29.95
C LEU A 167 -15.50 -6.25 -30.58
N SER A 168 -15.13 -5.26 -29.77
CA SER A 168 -14.78 -3.90 -30.20
C SER A 168 -13.29 -3.60 -29.95
N ASN A 169 -12.79 -2.44 -30.36
CA ASN A 169 -11.39 -2.02 -30.11
C ASN A 169 -11.06 -1.67 -28.65
N LYS A 170 -11.90 -2.06 -27.69
CA LYS A 170 -11.64 -1.90 -26.25
C LYS A 170 -11.28 -3.25 -25.63
N TYR A 171 -10.08 -3.33 -25.07
CA TYR A 171 -9.60 -4.49 -24.31
C TYR A 171 -10.52 -4.76 -23.12
N PHE A 172 -10.92 -6.02 -22.93
CA PHE A 172 -11.80 -6.40 -21.82
C PHE A 172 -11.04 -6.99 -20.64
N HIS A 173 -9.96 -7.74 -20.89
CA HIS A 173 -9.17 -8.39 -19.85
C HIS A 173 -7.67 -8.19 -20.11
N THR A 174 -6.92 -7.89 -19.05
CA THR A 174 -5.48 -7.61 -19.10
C THR A 174 -4.65 -8.83 -18.72
N SER A 175 -3.32 -8.71 -18.76
CA SER A 175 -2.40 -9.74 -18.27
C SER A 175 -2.51 -10.01 -16.75
N SER A 176 -3.18 -9.15 -15.97
CA SER A 176 -3.39 -9.42 -14.54
C SER A 176 -4.60 -10.35 -14.28
N ASP A 177 -5.48 -10.54 -15.28
CA ASP A 177 -6.69 -11.36 -15.14
C ASP A 177 -6.38 -12.84 -14.87
N TYR A 178 -7.07 -13.42 -13.89
CA TYR A 178 -6.86 -14.79 -13.44
C TYR A 178 -7.06 -15.83 -14.55
N ASN A 179 -8.10 -15.68 -15.38
CA ASN A 179 -8.38 -16.62 -16.47
C ASN A 179 -7.34 -16.48 -17.58
N VAL A 180 -6.88 -15.25 -17.86
CA VAL A 180 -5.76 -14.98 -18.78
C VAL A 180 -4.50 -15.69 -18.31
N LYS A 181 -4.13 -15.58 -17.02
CA LYS A 181 -3.00 -16.31 -16.43
C LYS A 181 -3.14 -17.83 -16.61
N CYS A 182 -4.33 -18.39 -16.33
CA CYS A 182 -4.61 -19.82 -16.54
C CYS A 182 -4.40 -20.26 -18.01
N PHE A 183 -4.83 -19.44 -18.96
CA PHE A 183 -4.70 -19.72 -20.39
C PHE A 183 -3.24 -19.78 -20.85
N PHE A 184 -2.44 -18.77 -20.49
CA PHE A 184 -1.02 -18.76 -20.84
C PHE A 184 -0.21 -19.85 -20.12
N LEU A 185 -0.54 -20.15 -18.86
CA LEU A 185 0.01 -21.33 -18.19
C LEU A 185 -0.33 -22.61 -18.95
N ALA A 186 -1.55 -22.76 -19.48
CA ALA A 186 -1.93 -23.93 -20.26
C ALA A 186 -1.18 -24.02 -21.59
N ILE A 187 -0.97 -22.89 -22.28
CA ILE A 187 -0.15 -22.79 -23.49
C ILE A 187 1.26 -23.34 -23.24
N LYS A 188 1.86 -23.00 -22.10
CA LYS A 188 3.19 -23.48 -21.71
C LYS A 188 3.20 -24.87 -21.05
N GLY A 189 2.04 -25.53 -20.93
CA GLY A 189 1.91 -26.82 -20.27
C GLY A 189 2.15 -26.77 -18.75
N LEU A 190 2.03 -25.59 -18.14
CA LEU A 190 2.24 -25.33 -16.72
C LEU A 190 0.93 -25.18 -15.93
N TYR A 191 -0.24 -25.17 -16.57
CA TYR A 191 -1.53 -25.02 -15.85
C TYR A 191 -1.76 -26.13 -14.83
N VAL A 192 -1.38 -27.36 -15.17
CA VAL A 192 -1.18 -28.45 -14.23
C VAL A 192 0.32 -28.79 -14.18
N ASP A 193 1.00 -28.33 -13.12
CA ASP A 193 2.43 -28.57 -12.90
C ASP A 193 2.61 -29.67 -11.84
N ASN A 194 3.20 -30.81 -12.24
CA ASN A 194 3.43 -31.98 -11.37
C ASN A 194 2.19 -32.43 -10.57
N GLY A 195 1.01 -32.32 -11.17
CA GLY A 195 -0.27 -32.69 -10.55
C GLY A 195 -0.96 -31.58 -9.77
N TYR A 196 -0.33 -30.42 -9.62
CA TYR A 196 -0.95 -29.24 -9.01
C TYR A 196 -1.55 -28.32 -10.08
N LYS A 197 -2.87 -28.08 -9.98
CA LYS A 197 -3.61 -27.14 -10.82
C LYS A 197 -3.49 -25.73 -10.23
N TYR A 198 -3.04 -24.77 -11.04
CA TYR A 198 -2.91 -23.36 -10.60
C TYR A 198 -4.23 -22.83 -9.99
N GLY A 199 -4.13 -22.19 -8.83
CA GLY A 199 -5.27 -21.62 -8.11
C GLY A 199 -6.22 -22.63 -7.44
N ASN A 200 -5.88 -23.93 -7.43
CA ASN A 200 -6.72 -24.97 -6.81
C ASN A 200 -6.53 -25.08 -5.29
N GLY A 201 -5.57 -24.35 -4.72
CA GLY A 201 -5.32 -24.29 -3.29
C GLY A 201 -4.22 -23.29 -2.97
N TRP A 202 -3.76 -23.31 -1.73
CA TRP A 202 -2.61 -22.53 -1.28
C TRP A 202 -1.41 -23.45 -1.08
N LEU A 203 -0.31 -23.11 -1.73
CA LEU A 203 1.01 -23.68 -1.52
C LEU A 203 1.79 -22.78 -0.58
N SER A 204 2.82 -23.32 0.07
CA SER A 204 3.63 -22.57 1.05
C SER A 204 5.10 -22.94 0.95
N SER A 205 5.94 -22.03 1.39
CA SER A 205 7.35 -22.32 1.68
C SER A 205 7.51 -22.68 3.16
N PRO A 206 8.28 -23.72 3.51
CA PRO A 206 8.63 -23.95 4.91
C PRO A 206 9.31 -22.73 5.51
N LEU A 207 8.87 -22.32 6.70
CA LEU A 207 9.51 -21.23 7.42
C LEU A 207 10.78 -21.74 8.11
N PRO A 208 11.88 -20.98 8.09
CA PRO A 208 13.10 -21.33 8.81
C PRO A 208 12.89 -21.32 10.32
N ASP A 209 13.49 -22.27 11.04
CA ASP A 209 13.35 -22.38 12.51
C ASP A 209 13.94 -21.16 13.25
N ASN A 210 14.91 -20.46 12.66
CA ASN A 210 15.53 -19.25 13.21
C ASN A 210 14.86 -17.95 12.72
N ILE A 211 13.55 -17.98 12.46
CA ILE A 211 12.82 -16.82 11.91
C ILE A 211 12.97 -15.55 12.77
N GLU A 212 12.96 -15.69 14.09
CA GLU A 212 13.09 -14.57 15.04
C GLU A 212 14.45 -13.89 14.91
N GLU A 213 15.53 -14.67 14.75
CA GLU A 213 16.89 -14.18 14.53
C GLU A 213 16.98 -13.44 13.18
N ILE A 214 16.34 -13.96 12.13
CA ILE A 214 16.30 -13.31 10.82
C ILE A 214 15.60 -11.95 10.92
N ILE A 215 14.43 -11.90 11.59
CA ILE A 215 13.70 -10.64 11.78
C ILE A 215 14.55 -9.65 12.58
N ASN A 216 15.16 -10.09 13.68
CA ASN A 216 16.01 -9.23 14.49
C ASN A 216 17.15 -8.62 13.69
N ASN A 217 17.91 -9.44 12.96
CA ASN A 217 19.03 -8.97 12.16
C ASN A 217 18.61 -7.98 11.05
N ILE A 218 17.41 -8.14 10.48
CA ILE A 218 16.89 -7.20 9.49
C ILE A 218 16.52 -5.87 10.15
N CYS A 219 15.80 -5.91 11.26
CA CYS A 219 15.42 -4.71 12.00
C CYS A 219 16.64 -3.97 12.55
N ASP A 220 17.58 -4.68 13.18
CA ASP A 220 18.84 -4.11 13.69
C ASP A 220 19.61 -3.38 12.57
N LEU A 221 19.71 -3.99 11.38
CA LEU A 221 20.37 -3.38 10.23
C LEU A 221 19.66 -2.11 9.75
N VAL A 222 18.32 -2.13 9.68
CA VAL A 222 17.53 -0.95 9.29
C VAL A 222 17.67 0.17 10.32
N GLU A 223 17.63 -0.16 11.62
CA GLU A 223 17.80 0.80 12.71
C GLU A 223 19.20 1.44 12.70
N GLU A 224 20.25 0.66 12.41
CA GLU A 224 21.62 1.17 12.21
C GLU A 224 21.71 2.13 11.02
N GLU A 225 21.06 1.79 9.89
CA GLU A 225 21.02 2.62 8.68
C GLU A 225 20.23 3.93 8.85
N GLU A 226 19.16 3.93 9.66
CA GLU A 226 18.40 5.14 10.00
C GLU A 226 19.15 6.00 11.02
N THR A 227 19.82 5.39 12.00
CA THR A 227 20.67 6.11 12.96
C THR A 227 21.79 6.87 12.23
N ALA A 228 22.46 6.20 11.27
CA ALA A 228 23.49 6.84 10.45
C ALA A 228 22.94 8.02 9.63
N LEU A 229 21.72 7.92 9.09
CA LEU A 229 21.08 9.02 8.38
C LEU A 229 20.78 10.19 9.33
N THR A 230 20.24 9.95 10.52
CA THR A 230 19.99 11.01 11.50
C THR A 230 21.29 11.69 11.96
N GLU A 231 22.39 10.95 12.11
CA GLU A 231 23.70 11.52 12.42
C GLU A 231 24.24 12.43 11.29
N GLU A 232 23.90 12.13 10.04
CA GLU A 232 24.24 12.98 8.89
C GLU A 232 23.40 14.27 8.82
N LEU A 233 22.18 14.26 9.35
CA LEU A 233 21.19 15.34 9.18
C LEU A 233 21.31 16.54 10.14
N GLU A 234 22.46 16.75 10.80
CA GLU A 234 22.67 17.85 11.77
C GLU A 234 21.51 17.98 12.78
N ALA A 235 21.38 17.02 13.71
CA ALA A 235 20.39 17.05 14.78
C ALA A 235 20.65 18.18 15.81
N VAL A 236 20.33 19.42 15.44
CA VAL A 236 20.58 20.63 16.25
C VAL A 236 19.94 20.54 17.64
N PHE A 237 18.72 19.99 17.71
CA PHE A 237 18.02 19.65 18.94
C PHE A 237 16.99 18.54 18.67
N ASP A 238 16.58 17.87 19.73
CA ASP A 238 15.60 16.77 19.71
C ASP A 238 14.24 17.23 20.26
N MET A 239 13.24 17.37 19.38
CA MET A 239 11.88 17.78 19.77
C MET A 239 11.06 16.61 20.35
N GLY A 240 11.52 15.37 20.17
CA GLY A 240 10.96 14.17 20.78
C GLY A 240 11.50 13.88 22.18
N GLU A 241 12.54 14.58 22.63
CA GLU A 241 13.12 14.38 23.95
C GLU A 241 12.08 14.61 25.06
N LYS A 242 12.03 13.70 26.03
CA LYS A 242 11.11 13.79 27.15
C LYS A 242 11.39 15.06 27.96
N GLY A 243 10.44 15.99 27.93
CA GLY A 243 10.53 17.26 28.65
C GLY A 243 11.06 18.41 27.80
N PHE A 244 11.14 18.23 26.47
CA PHE A 244 11.36 19.32 25.53
C PHE A 244 10.39 20.48 25.76
N VAL A 245 10.91 21.71 25.73
CA VAL A 245 10.12 22.94 25.91
C VAL A 245 10.37 23.86 24.72
N ALA A 246 9.32 24.14 23.96
CA ALA A 246 9.38 25.06 22.82
C ALA A 246 9.38 26.52 23.29
N THR A 247 10.57 27.06 23.58
CA THR A 247 10.78 28.45 23.99
C THR A 247 10.96 29.39 22.80
N GLU A 248 10.80 30.70 23.00
CA GLU A 248 11.11 31.74 22.00
C GLU A 248 12.52 31.59 21.39
N GLU A 249 13.51 31.19 22.18
CA GLU A 249 14.88 30.95 21.69
C GLU A 249 14.96 29.79 20.69
N ILE A 250 14.08 28.79 20.81
CA ILE A 250 14.00 27.67 19.86
C ILE A 250 13.34 28.13 18.57
N ILE A 251 12.27 28.93 18.67
CA ILE A 251 11.59 29.48 17.50
C ILE A 251 12.55 30.34 16.68
N GLN A 252 13.30 31.23 17.34
CA GLN A 252 14.32 32.04 16.65
C GLN A 252 15.39 31.17 15.98
N GLN A 253 15.84 30.09 16.62
CA GLN A 253 16.78 29.16 16.01
C GLN A 253 16.21 28.47 14.76
N VAL A 254 14.93 28.05 14.80
CA VAL A 254 14.27 27.45 13.64
C VAL A 254 14.15 28.46 12.49
N MET A 255 13.76 29.70 12.79
CA MET A 255 13.69 30.78 11.79
C MET A 255 15.05 31.02 11.13
N ASP A 256 16.12 31.07 11.92
CA ASP A 256 17.47 31.30 11.42
C ASP A 256 17.98 30.13 10.57
N LEU A 257 17.70 28.89 10.97
CA LEU A 257 18.16 27.67 10.28
C LEU A 257 17.36 27.36 9.01
N ARG A 258 16.04 27.59 9.02
CA ARG A 258 15.14 27.31 7.89
C ARG A 258 14.90 28.53 6.99
N GLU A 259 15.39 29.70 7.39
CA GLU A 259 15.11 30.97 6.71
C GLU A 259 13.61 31.24 6.53
N CYS A 260 12.81 30.94 7.57
CA CYS A 260 11.35 31.04 7.57
C CYS A 260 10.82 32.13 8.52
N ASP A 261 9.52 32.42 8.43
CA ASP A 261 8.85 33.31 9.38
C ASP A 261 8.51 32.60 10.71
N GLU A 262 8.03 33.40 11.67
CA GLU A 262 7.71 32.94 13.02
C GLU A 262 6.56 31.91 13.02
N ASP A 263 5.56 32.09 12.16
CA ASP A 263 4.40 31.21 12.12
C ASP A 263 4.79 29.84 11.56
N GLU A 264 5.55 29.79 10.47
CA GLU A 264 6.10 28.54 9.94
C GLU A 264 7.03 27.86 10.95
N ALA A 265 7.85 28.63 11.68
CA ALA A 265 8.73 28.07 12.71
C ALA A 265 7.94 27.43 13.86
N LYS A 266 6.85 28.06 14.32
CA LYS A 266 5.97 27.48 15.36
C LYS A 266 5.32 26.19 14.87
N ARG A 267 4.83 26.15 13.63
CA ARG A 267 4.22 24.96 13.02
C ARG A 267 5.22 23.83 12.85
N PHE A 268 6.44 24.15 12.42
CA PHE A 268 7.56 23.20 12.35
C PHE A 268 7.82 22.56 13.72
N VAL A 269 7.96 23.36 14.78
CA VAL A 269 8.22 22.83 16.12
C VAL A 269 7.03 22.02 16.64
N ALA A 270 5.78 22.47 16.42
CA ALA A 270 4.60 21.72 16.80
C ALA A 270 4.57 20.33 16.15
N LEU A 271 4.86 20.25 14.85
CA LEU A 271 4.94 18.96 14.15
C LEU A 271 6.12 18.10 14.63
N GLY A 272 7.26 18.71 14.91
CA GLY A 272 8.43 18.00 15.43
C GLY A 272 8.18 17.35 16.78
N VAL A 273 7.47 18.05 17.68
CA VAL A 273 7.04 17.49 18.96
C VAL A 273 5.99 16.40 18.74
N HIS A 274 5.04 16.60 17.82
CA HIS A 274 4.00 15.61 17.50
C HIS A 274 4.59 14.29 16.97
N LEU A 275 5.57 14.38 16.07
CA LEU A 275 6.21 13.21 15.45
C LEU A 275 7.36 12.65 16.27
N GLY A 276 7.83 13.38 17.29
CA GLY A 276 8.98 12.99 18.11
C GLY A 276 10.29 12.97 17.32
N CYS A 277 10.52 13.98 16.48
CA CYS A 277 11.67 14.05 15.59
C CYS A 277 12.77 15.00 16.10
N THR A 278 14.00 14.78 15.63
CA THR A 278 15.04 15.81 15.71
C THR A 278 14.77 16.92 14.69
N PHE A 279 15.40 18.09 14.87
CA PHE A 279 15.34 19.17 13.90
C PHE A 279 15.73 18.69 12.49
N GLY A 280 16.87 18.00 12.38
CA GLY A 280 17.41 17.51 11.12
C GLY A 280 16.46 16.55 10.40
N ASP A 281 15.90 15.59 11.14
CA ASP A 281 14.98 14.60 10.58
C ASP A 281 13.70 15.23 10.03
N LEU A 282 13.13 16.19 10.76
CA LEU A 282 11.94 16.88 10.29
C LEU A 282 12.25 17.80 9.11
N ASN A 283 13.34 18.58 9.21
CA ASN A 283 13.72 19.55 8.19
C ASN A 283 14.02 18.90 6.83
N ASP A 284 14.43 17.63 6.81
CA ASP A 284 14.67 16.89 5.57
C ASP A 284 13.39 16.65 4.73
N THR A 285 12.20 16.72 5.35
CA THR A 285 10.92 16.40 4.69
C THR A 285 9.82 17.43 4.87
N PHE A 286 9.98 18.40 5.77
CA PHE A 286 8.96 19.40 6.06
C PHE A 286 8.81 20.39 4.92
N GLU A 287 7.63 20.39 4.29
CA GLU A 287 7.30 21.30 3.19
C GLU A 287 5.85 21.80 3.34
N GLU A 288 5.60 23.06 2.98
CA GLU A 288 4.24 23.61 2.88
C GLU A 288 3.56 23.08 1.60
N CYS A 289 2.32 22.59 1.74
CA CYS A 289 1.55 22.06 0.63
C CYS A 289 0.91 23.18 -0.19
N SER A 290 1.31 23.34 -1.45
CA SER A 290 0.78 24.36 -2.38
C SER A 290 -0.74 24.29 -2.69
N TYR A 291 -1.44 23.26 -2.20
CA TYR A 291 -2.85 22.96 -2.49
C TYR A 291 -3.76 23.06 -1.26
N GLY A 292 -3.25 23.52 -0.12
CA GLY A 292 -4.05 23.73 1.08
C GLY A 292 -3.45 24.80 1.99
N GLU A 293 -4.29 25.63 2.58
CA GLU A 293 -3.87 26.57 3.62
C GLU A 293 -3.56 25.80 4.90
N GLN A 294 -2.49 26.21 5.60
CA GLN A 294 -2.04 25.59 6.84
C GLN A 294 -1.83 24.08 6.75
N LEU A 295 -1.50 23.60 5.55
CA LEU A 295 -1.29 22.21 5.23
C LEU A 295 0.21 22.01 4.96
N TYR A 296 0.81 21.07 5.67
CA TYR A 296 2.23 20.77 5.58
C TYR A 296 2.43 19.28 5.37
N CYS A 297 3.37 18.91 4.52
CA CYS A 297 3.81 17.53 4.36
C CYS A 297 5.07 17.30 5.18
N ALA A 298 5.10 16.20 5.92
CA ALA A 298 6.32 15.67 6.51
C ALA A 298 6.27 14.15 6.44
N ASN A 299 7.41 13.51 6.18
CA ASN A 299 7.51 12.05 6.10
C ASN A 299 6.48 11.40 5.15
N GLY A 300 6.06 12.11 4.09
CA GLY A 300 5.08 11.63 3.12
C GLY A 300 3.62 11.68 3.58
N ILE A 301 3.33 12.40 4.67
CA ILE A 301 1.99 12.55 5.25
C ILE A 301 1.66 14.03 5.35
N ASP A 302 0.43 14.38 4.97
CA ASP A 302 -0.09 15.74 5.10
C ASP A 302 -0.71 15.98 6.49
N TYR A 303 -0.42 17.14 7.05
CA TYR A 303 -0.88 17.60 8.36
C TYR A 303 -1.44 19.01 8.27
N TYR A 304 -2.62 19.21 8.84
CA TYR A 304 -3.11 20.55 9.15
C TYR A 304 -2.46 21.04 10.44
N ILE A 305 -1.81 22.20 10.37
CA ILE A 305 -1.05 22.78 11.48
C ILE A 305 -1.35 24.26 11.60
N GLY A 306 -2.00 24.66 12.70
CA GLY A 306 -2.36 26.05 12.91
C GLY A 306 -3.06 26.26 14.25
N THR A 307 -3.47 27.50 14.49
CA THR A 307 -4.32 27.82 15.64
C THR A 307 -5.72 27.23 15.47
N GLU A 308 -6.46 27.05 16.57
CA GLU A 308 -7.84 26.56 16.52
C GLU A 308 -8.74 27.42 15.62
N ASP A 309 -8.56 28.74 15.64
CA ASP A 309 -9.32 29.68 14.80
C ASP A 309 -9.00 29.51 13.31
N GLU A 310 -7.72 29.36 12.94
CA GLU A 310 -7.31 29.12 11.54
C GLU A 310 -7.92 27.83 11.00
N LEU A 311 -7.79 26.73 11.75
CA LEU A 311 -8.29 25.42 11.32
C LEU A 311 -9.82 25.38 11.30
N THR A 312 -10.49 26.10 12.21
CA THR A 312 -11.95 26.26 12.21
C THR A 312 -12.42 27.01 10.97
N ASN A 313 -11.71 28.05 10.54
CA ASN A 313 -12.03 28.78 9.31
C ASN A 313 -11.88 27.90 8.07
N ILE A 314 -10.79 27.13 7.96
CA ILE A 314 -10.56 26.20 6.84
C ILE A 314 -11.66 25.13 6.79
N ALA A 315 -12.01 24.54 7.94
CA ALA A 315 -13.08 23.56 8.04
C ALA A 315 -14.44 24.16 7.63
N SER A 316 -14.74 25.38 8.10
CA SER A 316 -15.95 26.11 7.74
C SER A 316 -16.02 26.34 6.24
N ASP A 317 -14.93 26.78 5.61
CA ASP A 317 -14.88 27.02 4.17
C ASP A 317 -15.06 25.73 3.37
N ARG A 318 -14.50 24.60 3.82
CA ARG A 318 -14.72 23.29 3.19
C ARG A 318 -16.18 22.89 3.24
N VAL A 319 -16.81 22.95 4.42
CA VAL A 319 -18.22 22.56 4.60
C VAL A 319 -19.17 23.45 3.79
N HIS A 320 -18.89 24.75 3.68
CA HIS A 320 -19.76 25.68 2.97
C HIS A 320 -19.57 25.71 1.45
N ASN A 321 -18.40 25.31 0.94
CA ASN A 321 -18.09 25.37 -0.48
C ASN A 321 -18.09 24.00 -1.19
N ASP A 322 -18.20 22.89 -0.45
CA ASP A 322 -18.28 21.56 -1.02
C ASP A 322 -19.74 21.10 -1.21
N ASP A 323 -20.12 20.90 -2.47
CA ASP A 323 -21.45 20.45 -2.89
C ASP A 323 -21.84 19.07 -2.29
N GLU A 324 -20.86 18.26 -1.85
CA GLU A 324 -21.13 16.97 -1.19
C GLU A 324 -21.92 17.14 0.10
N TYR A 325 -21.65 18.20 0.88
CA TYR A 325 -22.39 18.45 2.12
C TYR A 325 -23.86 18.80 1.86
N ALA A 326 -24.16 19.47 0.74
CA ALA A 326 -25.54 19.70 0.33
C ALA A 326 -26.25 18.38 -0.04
N TYR A 327 -25.53 17.40 -0.59
CA TYR A 327 -26.06 16.06 -0.82
C TYR A 327 -26.31 15.31 0.50
N LEU A 328 -25.33 15.29 1.41
CA LEU A 328 -25.45 14.65 2.72
C LEU A 328 -26.62 15.22 3.54
N TRP A 329 -26.80 16.55 3.50
CA TRP A 329 -27.95 17.20 4.13
C TRP A 329 -29.29 16.71 3.57
N ARG A 330 -29.44 16.58 2.24
CA ARG A 330 -30.68 16.08 1.62
C ARG A 330 -31.00 14.65 2.07
N GLU A 331 -29.98 13.79 2.16
CA GLU A 331 -30.14 12.43 2.68
C GLU A 331 -30.54 12.43 4.16
N ALA A 332 -29.95 13.31 4.98
CA ALA A 332 -30.29 13.46 6.39
C ALA A 332 -31.74 13.94 6.59
N VAL A 333 -32.22 14.89 5.78
CA VAL A 333 -33.62 15.34 5.76
C VAL A 333 -34.55 14.20 5.33
N ALA A 334 -34.21 13.48 4.25
CA ALA A 334 -35.00 12.34 3.78
C ALA A 334 -35.10 11.22 4.83
N ALA A 335 -34.04 11.00 5.59
CA ALA A 335 -33.97 10.06 6.70
C ALA A 335 -34.58 10.59 8.01
N GLN A 336 -35.13 11.81 8.03
CA GLN A 336 -35.70 12.48 9.21
C GLN A 336 -34.70 12.62 10.38
N ARG A 337 -33.41 12.79 10.07
CA ARG A 337 -32.33 12.97 11.06
C ARG A 337 -32.08 14.44 11.43
N THR A 338 -32.47 15.37 10.55
CA THR A 338 -32.45 16.81 10.83
C THR A 338 -33.69 17.48 10.25
N THR A 339 -34.10 18.59 10.87
CA THR A 339 -35.12 19.52 10.34
C THR A 339 -34.54 20.89 10.01
N ASP A 340 -33.23 21.04 10.14
CA ASP A 340 -32.54 22.32 10.01
C ASP A 340 -32.41 22.71 8.54
N SER A 341 -32.33 24.02 8.30
CA SER A 341 -31.98 24.51 6.97
C SER A 341 -30.56 24.05 6.61
N LEU A 342 -30.22 23.99 5.31
CA LEU A 342 -28.86 23.63 4.89
C LEU A 342 -27.83 24.52 5.61
N SER A 343 -28.03 25.83 5.65
CA SER A 343 -27.09 26.75 6.30
C SER A 343 -26.95 26.49 7.81
N ASP A 344 -28.05 26.23 8.51
CA ASP A 344 -28.00 25.97 9.96
C ASP A 344 -27.32 24.62 10.24
N TRP A 345 -27.56 23.62 9.39
CA TRP A 345 -26.93 22.30 9.48
C TRP A 345 -25.42 22.34 9.18
N LEU A 346 -24.99 23.13 8.19
CA LEU A 346 -23.56 23.32 7.92
C LEU A 346 -22.85 24.01 9.09
N ASN A 347 -23.49 25.00 9.71
CA ASN A 347 -22.97 25.64 10.93
C ASN A 347 -22.93 24.68 12.13
N SER A 348 -23.89 23.75 12.23
CA SER A 348 -23.91 22.77 13.32
C SER A 348 -22.76 21.76 13.21
N ILE A 349 -22.32 21.38 12.01
CA ILE A 349 -21.16 20.48 11.83
C ILE A 349 -19.93 21.06 12.54
N ILE A 350 -19.60 22.33 12.29
CA ILE A 350 -18.41 22.93 12.89
C ILE A 350 -18.60 23.14 14.40
N SER A 351 -19.78 23.58 14.83
CA SER A 351 -20.02 23.93 16.24
C SER A 351 -20.29 22.74 17.16
N GLU A 352 -20.81 21.62 16.64
CA GLU A 352 -21.11 20.40 17.41
C GLU A 352 -20.05 19.32 17.22
N ASP A 353 -19.63 19.04 15.97
CA ASP A 353 -18.66 17.97 15.67
C ASP A 353 -17.20 18.47 15.71
N GLY A 354 -16.99 19.79 15.64
CA GLY A 354 -15.67 20.42 15.68
C GLY A 354 -14.93 20.37 14.33
N TRP A 355 -14.00 21.29 14.14
CA TRP A 355 -13.24 21.44 12.88
C TRP A 355 -12.47 20.17 12.49
N CYS A 356 -11.97 19.41 13.47
CA CYS A 356 -11.12 18.24 13.21
C CYS A 356 -11.87 17.10 12.52
N SER A 357 -13.17 16.93 12.79
CA SER A 357 -14.01 15.93 12.12
C SER A 357 -14.13 16.16 10.60
N VAL A 358 -13.91 17.40 10.15
CA VAL A 358 -13.97 17.83 8.75
C VAL A 358 -12.59 17.77 8.08
N LEU A 359 -11.53 18.09 8.83
CA LEU A 359 -10.17 18.17 8.29
C LEU A 359 -9.40 16.85 8.35
N ASN A 360 -9.60 16.04 9.39
CA ASN A 360 -8.92 14.76 9.57
C ASN A 360 -9.83 13.61 9.14
N SER A 361 -9.59 13.11 7.93
CA SER A 361 -10.36 12.01 7.33
C SER A 361 -9.94 10.63 7.87
N TRP A 362 -8.93 10.56 8.73
CA TRP A 362 -8.33 9.34 9.23
C TRP A 362 -8.98 8.84 10.52
N ASP A 363 -8.90 9.63 11.59
CA ASP A 363 -9.45 9.27 12.91
C ASP A 363 -10.22 10.40 13.60
N GLY A 364 -10.30 11.58 12.97
CA GLY A 364 -11.00 12.75 13.50
C GLY A 364 -10.40 13.30 14.79
N ARG A 365 -9.11 13.07 15.04
CA ARG A 365 -8.40 13.55 16.24
C ARG A 365 -7.32 14.57 15.91
N TYR A 366 -7.05 15.45 16.87
CA TYR A 366 -5.93 16.37 16.83
C TYR A 366 -5.24 16.37 18.19
N GLU A 367 -4.00 16.86 18.20
CA GLU A 367 -3.27 17.17 19.42
C GLU A 367 -2.90 18.66 19.41
N GLU A 368 -2.77 19.23 20.61
CA GLU A 368 -2.48 20.65 20.81
C GLU A 368 -1.16 20.80 21.58
N TYR A 369 -0.28 21.66 21.09
CA TYR A 369 1.05 21.88 21.64
C TYR A 369 1.23 23.34 21.98
N LYS A 370 1.76 23.60 23.20
CA LYS A 370 2.11 24.95 23.63
C LYS A 370 3.50 25.32 23.11
N ILE A 371 3.56 26.23 22.15
CA ILE A 371 4.76 26.68 21.45
C ILE A 371 4.92 28.18 21.69
N ALA A 372 5.99 28.61 22.37
CA ALA A 372 6.28 30.04 22.61
C ALA A 372 5.05 30.86 23.12
N GLU A 373 4.31 30.28 24.08
CA GLU A 373 3.06 30.82 24.68
C GLU A 373 1.77 30.71 23.87
N GLU A 374 1.84 30.32 22.61
CA GLU A 374 0.68 30.06 21.75
C GLU A 374 0.35 28.55 21.69
N TYR A 375 -0.91 28.21 21.44
CA TYR A 375 -1.32 26.82 21.23
C TYR A 375 -1.48 26.54 19.73
N ILE A 376 -0.76 25.53 19.25
CA ILE A 376 -0.80 25.08 17.86
C ILE A 376 -1.39 23.68 17.82
N CYS A 377 -2.45 23.52 17.04
CA CYS A 377 -3.11 22.25 16.78
C CYS A 377 -2.42 21.54 15.60
N VAL A 378 -2.24 20.23 15.73
CA VAL A 378 -1.74 19.35 14.67
C VAL A 378 -2.76 18.23 14.46
N CYS A 379 -3.21 18.03 13.23
CA CYS A 379 -3.95 16.83 12.85
C CYS A 379 -3.51 16.31 11.49
N ARG A 380 -3.67 15.01 11.27
CA ARG A 380 -3.49 14.41 9.95
C ARG A 380 -4.62 14.87 9.02
N SER A 381 -4.34 15.03 7.73
CA SER A 381 -5.34 15.26 6.66
C SER A 381 -6.09 13.97 6.31
#